data_AF-A0A9N9DXF8-F1
#
_entry.id   AF-A0A9N9DXF8-F1
#
_cell.length_a   1.000
_cell.length_b   1.000
_cell.length_c   1.000
_cell.angle_alpha   90.00
_cell.angle_beta   90.00
_cell.angle_gamma   90.00
#
_symmetry.space_group_name_H-M   'P 1'
#
loop_
_entity.id
_entity.type
_entity.pdbx_description
1 polymer ?
#
loop_
_entity_poly.entity_id
_entity_poly.type
_entity_poly.pdbx_seq_one_letter_code
_entity_poly.pdbx_strand_id
1 'polypeptide(L)'
;FAGITQDLFDKVERNWTSGVVIDFSIWIRCFTTDILSSTLTGSPAVCPLSCSTSKFEYTPEMKKSSEFLESLKTWFNSLPFFVAIPRSLRYNLPILSSINRHYLNNAKRLEDEVLETVIRRREQLGNFSEGQASGDGLLDTLLTMNIRDHNEPAEDDEPMKDGEIRDNIMDISLTSSDTTGNSFCYFIYYIFHNPQCKERLLEEIDSIFADDMTRPVTYNDLKKLVYMEAAIKETLRVFPVVPIAPRSLANPDTLLGYNWPAGQLFFISQYSLMHNKNVWEEPHKFNPDRFLKDTEKIQKKFFVPFGELEFALSIIS
;
A
#
# COMPACT_ATOMS: atom_id res chain seq x y z
N PHE A 1 -10.75 -0.05 -13.11
CA PHE A 1 -10.95 0.35 -11.70
C PHE A 1 -12.40 0.22 -11.23
N ALA A 2 -13.35 0.96 -11.82
CA ALA A 2 -14.76 0.94 -11.38
C ALA A 2 -15.40 -0.46 -11.44
N GLY A 3 -15.17 -1.22 -12.51
CA GLY A 3 -15.74 -2.57 -12.67
C GLY A 3 -15.34 -3.56 -11.58
N ILE A 4 -14.04 -3.70 -11.27
CA ILE A 4 -13.53 -4.62 -10.23
C ILE A 4 -14.04 -4.23 -8.84
N THR A 5 -14.08 -2.93 -8.55
CA THR A 5 -14.59 -2.41 -7.29
C THR A 5 -16.07 -2.76 -7.14
N GLN A 6 -16.88 -2.47 -8.15
CA GLN A 6 -18.31 -2.75 -8.15
C GLN A 6 -18.59 -4.26 -8.01
N ASP A 7 -17.89 -5.11 -8.76
CA ASP A 7 -18.11 -6.56 -8.74
C ASP A 7 -17.82 -7.19 -7.36
N LEU A 8 -16.81 -6.67 -6.64
CA LEU A 8 -16.49 -7.09 -5.28
C LEU A 8 -17.51 -6.59 -4.27
N PHE A 9 -17.98 -5.36 -4.40
CA PHE A 9 -19.03 -4.81 -3.55
C PHE A 9 -20.37 -5.51 -3.77
N ASP A 10 -20.77 -5.76 -5.02
CA ASP A 10 -22.01 -6.48 -5.38
C ASP A 10 -22.02 -7.90 -4.78
N LYS A 11 -20.86 -8.59 -4.78
CA LYS A 11 -20.71 -9.91 -4.13
C LYS A 11 -20.94 -9.84 -2.62
N VAL A 12 -20.53 -8.76 -1.97
CA VAL A 12 -20.75 -8.53 -0.53
C VAL A 12 -22.20 -8.17 -0.27
N GLU A 13 -22.77 -7.26 -1.05
CA GLU A 13 -24.12 -6.74 -0.89
C GLU A 13 -25.17 -7.87 -0.98
N ARG A 14 -24.98 -8.82 -1.91
CA ARG A 14 -25.81 -10.03 -2.01
C ARG A 14 -25.83 -10.85 -0.72
N ASN A 15 -24.75 -10.84 0.05
CA ASN A 15 -24.63 -11.57 1.31
C ASN A 15 -25.03 -10.74 2.54
N TRP A 16 -24.98 -9.40 2.45
CA TRP A 16 -25.26 -8.49 3.57
C TRP A 16 -26.71 -8.60 4.06
N THR A 17 -27.67 -8.76 3.14
CA THR A 17 -29.11 -8.83 3.46
C THR A 17 -29.52 -10.01 4.36
N SER A 18 -28.61 -10.96 4.60
CA SER A 18 -28.85 -12.16 5.42
C SER A 18 -28.52 -12.03 6.92
N GLY A 19 -28.06 -10.86 7.38
CA GLY A 19 -27.66 -10.65 8.79
C GLY A 19 -26.32 -11.28 9.16
N VAL A 20 -25.52 -11.67 8.16
CA VAL A 20 -24.17 -12.22 8.35
C VAL A 20 -23.21 -11.15 8.86
N VAL A 21 -22.48 -11.48 9.92
CA VAL A 21 -21.37 -10.65 10.41
C VAL A 21 -20.14 -10.91 9.55
N ILE A 22 -19.65 -9.86 8.90
CA ILE A 22 -18.45 -9.89 8.06
C ILE A 22 -17.26 -9.37 8.85
N ASP A 23 -16.17 -10.11 8.87
CA ASP A 23 -14.88 -9.58 9.31
C ASP A 23 -14.35 -8.62 8.23
N PHE A 24 -14.58 -7.33 8.45
CA PHE A 24 -14.20 -6.28 7.52
C PHE A 24 -12.69 -6.25 7.26
N SER A 25 -11.86 -6.62 8.24
CA SER A 25 -10.40 -6.60 8.09
C SER A 25 -9.90 -7.66 7.11
N ILE A 26 -10.52 -8.84 7.10
CA ILE A 26 -10.21 -9.89 6.15
C ILE A 26 -10.72 -9.50 4.77
N TRP A 27 -11.95 -8.98 4.71
CA TRP A 27 -12.56 -8.57 3.46
C TRP A 27 -11.77 -7.47 2.74
N ILE A 28 -11.44 -6.39 3.45
CA ILE A 28 -10.74 -5.24 2.85
C ILE A 28 -9.35 -5.63 2.36
N ARG A 29 -8.67 -6.56 3.04
CA ARG A 29 -7.38 -7.07 2.58
C ARG A 29 -7.53 -7.76 1.22
N CYS A 30 -8.49 -8.68 1.07
CA CYS A 30 -8.77 -9.30 -0.22
C CYS A 30 -9.11 -8.27 -1.31
N PHE A 31 -9.93 -7.28 -0.97
CA PHE A 31 -10.29 -6.20 -1.87
C PHE A 31 -9.07 -5.39 -2.35
N THR A 32 -8.21 -4.97 -1.41
CA THR A 32 -6.98 -4.22 -1.75
C THR A 32 -6.00 -5.06 -2.56
N THR A 33 -5.92 -6.36 -2.30
CA THR A 33 -5.11 -7.29 -3.07
C THR A 33 -5.62 -7.48 -4.50
N ASP A 34 -6.93 -7.57 -4.71
CA ASP A 34 -7.50 -7.66 -6.05
C ASP A 34 -7.27 -6.39 -6.85
N ILE A 35 -7.39 -5.22 -6.22
CA ILE A 35 -7.03 -3.93 -6.82
C ILE A 35 -5.55 -3.90 -7.20
N LEU A 36 -4.67 -4.29 -6.28
CA LEU A 36 -3.23 -4.36 -6.50
C LEU A 36 -2.91 -5.26 -7.70
N SER A 37 -3.39 -6.50 -7.69
CA SER A 37 -3.13 -7.46 -8.77
C SER A 37 -3.60 -6.93 -10.11
N SER A 38 -4.80 -6.34 -10.16
CA SER A 38 -5.36 -5.77 -11.39
C SER A 38 -4.53 -4.59 -11.89
N THR A 39 -4.03 -3.76 -10.98
CA THR A 39 -3.22 -2.58 -11.32
C THR A 39 -1.82 -2.99 -11.76
N LEU A 40 -1.24 -4.01 -11.14
CA LEU A 40 0.10 -4.49 -11.47
C LEU A 40 0.13 -5.29 -12.78
N THR A 41 -0.82 -6.20 -12.95
CA THR A 41 -0.77 -7.26 -13.98
C THR A 41 -1.89 -7.16 -15.02
N GLY A 42 -2.84 -6.23 -14.85
CA GLY A 42 -4.05 -6.15 -15.66
C GLY A 42 -5.11 -7.21 -15.29
N SER A 43 -4.83 -8.13 -14.35
CA SER A 43 -5.72 -9.23 -13.95
C SER A 43 -5.95 -9.26 -12.43
N PRO A 44 -7.20 -9.48 -11.96
CA PRO A 44 -7.48 -9.58 -10.53
C PRO A 44 -6.87 -10.85 -9.92
N ALA A 45 -6.52 -10.78 -8.63
CA ALA A 45 -6.00 -11.89 -7.86
C ALA A 45 -7.08 -12.95 -7.53
N VAL A 46 -8.37 -12.58 -7.64
CA VAL A 46 -9.53 -13.42 -7.31
C VAL A 46 -9.39 -13.95 -5.87
N CYS A 47 -9.22 -13.04 -4.90
CA CYS A 47 -9.08 -13.43 -3.51
C CYS A 47 -10.38 -14.08 -2.99
N PRO A 48 -10.32 -15.26 -2.34
CA PRO A 48 -11.50 -15.85 -1.72
C PRO A 48 -12.05 -14.92 -0.63
N LEU A 49 -13.26 -14.41 -0.84
CA LEU A 49 -14.04 -13.83 0.25
C LEU A 49 -14.32 -14.94 1.26
N SER A 50 -13.59 -14.97 2.38
CA SER A 50 -13.98 -15.78 3.53
C SER A 50 -15.13 -15.10 4.28
N CYS A 51 -16.29 -14.92 3.62
CA CYS A 51 -17.52 -14.68 4.36
C CYS A 51 -17.83 -15.97 5.15
N SER A 52 -17.99 -15.84 6.46
CA SER A 52 -17.81 -16.91 7.46
C SER A 52 -18.83 -18.08 7.42
N THR A 53 -19.58 -18.28 6.34
CA THR A 53 -20.73 -19.20 6.34
C THR A 53 -20.84 -20.15 5.15
N SER A 54 -19.96 -20.09 4.15
CA SER A 54 -19.99 -21.08 3.06
C SER A 54 -18.62 -21.71 2.80
N LYS A 55 -18.62 -23.04 2.71
CA LYS A 55 -17.53 -23.82 2.15
C LYS A 55 -17.42 -23.45 0.67
N PHE A 56 -16.75 -22.34 0.35
CA PHE A 56 -16.43 -22.01 -1.03
C PHE A 56 -15.42 -23.04 -1.53
N GLU A 57 -15.72 -23.69 -2.66
CA GLU A 57 -14.73 -24.48 -3.38
C GLU A 57 -13.73 -23.52 -4.01
N TYR A 58 -12.45 -23.67 -3.66
CA TYR A 58 -11.38 -22.87 -4.21
C TYR A 58 -11.14 -23.29 -5.66
N THR A 59 -11.23 -22.35 -6.60
CA THR A 59 -10.72 -22.61 -7.94
C THR A 59 -9.18 -22.71 -7.90
N PRO A 60 -8.54 -23.40 -8.86
CA PRO A 60 -7.08 -23.47 -8.94
C PRO A 60 -6.40 -22.08 -8.94
N GLU A 61 -7.01 -21.09 -9.59
CA GLU A 61 -6.52 -19.72 -9.66
C GLU A 61 -6.57 -19.03 -8.29
N MET A 62 -7.68 -19.19 -7.55
CA MET A 62 -7.84 -18.64 -6.20
C MET A 62 -6.84 -19.24 -5.23
N LYS A 63 -6.57 -20.54 -5.36
CA LYS A 63 -5.57 -21.23 -4.56
C LYS A 63 -4.17 -20.69 -4.83
N LYS A 64 -3.80 -20.51 -6.11
CA LYS A 64 -2.51 -19.94 -6.50
C LYS A 64 -2.32 -18.52 -5.94
N SER A 65 -3.34 -17.67 -6.06
CA SER A 65 -3.33 -16.31 -5.52
C SER A 65 -3.17 -16.28 -4.00
N SER A 66 -3.92 -17.12 -3.29
CA SER A 66 -3.77 -17.28 -1.84
C SER A 66 -2.36 -17.73 -1.44
N GLU A 67 -1.78 -18.68 -2.16
CA GLU A 67 -0.42 -19.15 -1.92
C GLU A 67 0.60 -18.02 -2.15
N PHE A 68 0.46 -17.24 -3.22
CA PHE A 68 1.30 -16.06 -3.49
C PHE A 68 1.22 -15.03 -2.35
N LEU A 69 0.03 -14.70 -1.86
CA LEU A 69 -0.14 -13.77 -0.75
C LEU A 69 0.45 -14.27 0.57
N GLU A 70 0.29 -15.56 0.88
CA GLU A 70 0.94 -16.15 2.05
C GLU A 70 2.48 -16.14 1.91
N SER A 71 2.98 -16.27 0.68
CA SER A 71 4.41 -16.12 0.38
C SER A 71 4.91 -14.70 0.66
N LEU A 72 4.17 -13.69 0.20
CA LEU A 72 4.45 -12.28 0.45
C LEU A 72 4.44 -11.96 1.95
N LYS A 73 3.41 -12.40 2.68
CA LYS A 73 3.34 -12.22 4.14
C LYS A 73 4.50 -12.91 4.85
N THR A 74 4.87 -14.12 4.43
CA THR A 74 6.00 -14.85 5.00
C THR A 74 7.31 -14.11 4.77
N TRP A 75 7.50 -13.52 3.59
CA TRP A 75 8.65 -12.66 3.30
C TRP A 75 8.66 -11.44 4.23
N PHE A 76 7.54 -10.71 4.34
CA PHE A 76 7.45 -9.51 5.18
C PHE A 76 7.68 -9.82 6.66
N ASN A 77 7.05 -10.87 7.18
CA ASN A 77 7.20 -11.34 8.56
C ASN A 77 8.60 -11.88 8.87
N SER A 78 9.42 -12.14 7.85
CA SER A 78 10.82 -12.54 8.05
C SER A 78 11.73 -11.34 8.38
N LEU A 79 11.34 -10.10 8.07
CA LEU A 79 12.18 -8.92 8.27
C LEU A 79 12.63 -8.74 9.73
N PRO A 80 11.73 -8.81 10.75
CA PRO A 80 12.16 -8.71 12.14
C PRO A 80 13.13 -9.82 12.54
N PHE A 81 12.97 -11.04 12.01
CA PHE A 81 13.90 -12.15 12.26
C PHE A 81 15.30 -11.84 11.70
N PHE A 82 15.39 -11.29 10.50
CA PHE A 82 16.66 -10.94 9.87
C PHE A 82 17.37 -9.74 10.49
N VAL A 83 16.58 -8.76 10.98
CA VAL A 83 17.09 -7.56 11.67
C VAL A 83 17.51 -7.87 13.10
N ALA A 84 16.68 -8.59 13.87
CA ALA A 84 16.90 -8.78 15.30
C ALA A 84 17.87 -9.93 15.62
N ILE A 85 17.96 -10.94 14.76
CA ILE A 85 18.77 -12.14 15.05
C ILE A 85 20.10 -12.08 14.28
N PRO A 86 21.24 -12.03 14.98
CA PRO A 86 22.56 -12.07 14.36
C PRO A 86 22.74 -13.27 13.43
N ARG A 87 23.46 -13.06 12.33
CA ARG A 87 23.71 -14.09 11.31
C ARG A 87 24.26 -15.38 11.93
N SER A 88 25.22 -15.29 12.85
CA SER A 88 25.81 -16.47 13.51
C SER A 88 24.77 -17.34 14.23
N LEU A 89 23.84 -16.74 14.96
CA LEU A 89 22.78 -17.47 15.66
C LEU A 89 21.78 -18.11 14.69
N ARG A 90 21.45 -17.42 13.60
CA ARG A 90 20.56 -17.94 12.56
C ARG A 90 21.07 -19.24 11.92
N TYR A 91 22.39 -19.42 11.78
CA TYR A 91 22.96 -20.64 11.19
C TYR A 91 23.32 -21.72 12.22
N ASN A 92 23.75 -21.34 13.43
CA ASN A 92 24.34 -22.28 14.38
C ASN A 92 23.35 -22.92 15.36
N LEU A 93 22.19 -22.30 15.60
CA LEU A 93 21.16 -22.87 16.49
C LEU A 93 20.15 -23.69 15.67
N PRO A 94 19.92 -24.99 15.98
CA PRO A 94 19.10 -25.86 15.14
C PRO A 94 17.71 -25.32 14.81
N ILE A 95 17.00 -24.77 15.81
CA ILE A 95 15.66 -24.18 15.63
C ILE A 95 15.72 -22.97 14.70
N LEU A 96 16.63 -22.03 14.96
CA LEU A 96 16.79 -20.82 14.15
C LEU A 96 17.26 -21.15 12.74
N SER A 97 18.09 -22.18 12.56
CA SER A 97 18.54 -22.64 11.25
C SER A 97 17.39 -23.17 10.40
N SER A 98 16.41 -23.83 11.03
CA SER A 98 15.20 -24.30 10.33
C SER A 98 14.33 -23.12 9.89
N ILE A 99 14.11 -22.16 10.78
CA ILE A 99 13.35 -20.93 10.49
C ILE A 99 14.05 -20.10 9.40
N ASN A 100 15.37 -19.93 9.50
CA ASN A 100 16.19 -19.22 8.52
C ASN A 100 16.08 -19.88 7.14
N ARG A 101 16.17 -21.23 7.06
CA ARG A 101 15.96 -21.96 5.79
C ARG A 101 14.56 -21.77 5.24
N HIS A 102 13.53 -21.82 6.10
CA HIS A 102 12.15 -21.61 5.68
C HIS A 102 11.96 -20.22 5.03
N TYR A 103 12.43 -19.15 5.69
CA TYR A 103 12.33 -17.80 5.15
C TYR A 103 13.14 -17.60 3.86
N LEU A 104 14.39 -18.08 3.81
CA LEU A 104 15.23 -17.97 2.60
C LEU A 104 14.63 -18.76 1.42
N ASN A 105 14.09 -19.95 1.66
CA ASN A 105 13.45 -20.75 0.62
C ASN A 105 12.16 -20.08 0.11
N ASN A 106 11.37 -19.48 1.01
CA ASN A 106 10.19 -18.73 0.63
C ASN A 106 10.55 -17.49 -0.20
N ALA A 107 11.56 -16.73 0.22
CA ALA A 107 12.04 -15.56 -0.51
C ALA A 107 12.52 -15.93 -1.92
N LYS A 108 13.35 -16.97 -2.03
CA LYS A 108 13.82 -17.46 -3.32
C LYS A 108 12.67 -17.87 -4.24
N ARG A 109 11.71 -18.66 -3.73
CA ARG A 109 10.56 -19.10 -4.53
C ARG A 109 9.73 -17.91 -5.03
N LEU A 110 9.52 -16.91 -4.17
CA LEU A 110 8.78 -15.70 -4.53
C LEU A 110 9.52 -14.89 -5.61
N GLU A 111 10.83 -14.69 -5.44
CA GLU A 111 11.68 -14.01 -6.43
C GLU A 111 11.66 -14.73 -7.78
N ASP A 112 11.78 -16.07 -7.78
CA ASP A 112 11.75 -16.90 -8.99
C ASP A 112 10.37 -16.79 -9.69
N GLU A 113 9.26 -16.88 -8.95
CA GLU A 113 7.90 -16.81 -9.51
C GLU A 113 7.57 -15.44 -10.13
N VAL A 114 7.99 -14.35 -9.48
CA VAL A 114 7.80 -13.00 -10.01
C VAL A 114 8.71 -12.78 -11.22
N LEU A 115 9.95 -13.25 -11.18
CA LEU A 115 10.87 -13.14 -12.31
C LEU A 115 10.36 -13.89 -13.54
N GLU A 116 9.88 -15.12 -13.38
CA GLU A 116 9.26 -15.90 -14.45
C GLU A 116 8.05 -15.16 -15.05
N THR A 117 7.26 -14.50 -14.21
CA THR A 117 6.12 -13.69 -14.65
C THR A 117 6.58 -12.49 -15.49
N VAL A 118 7.64 -11.79 -15.08
CA VAL A 118 8.23 -10.66 -15.83
C VAL A 118 8.75 -11.14 -17.18
N ILE A 119 9.56 -12.20 -17.22
CA ILE A 119 10.14 -12.75 -18.45
C ILE A 119 9.04 -13.19 -19.43
N ARG A 120 8.08 -13.99 -18.94
CA ARG A 120 6.96 -14.44 -19.76
C ARG A 120 6.16 -13.27 -20.32
N ARG A 121 5.93 -12.22 -19.53
CA ARG A 121 5.18 -11.05 -20.00
C ARG A 121 5.96 -10.24 -21.03
N ARG A 122 7.28 -10.10 -20.85
CA ARG A 122 8.18 -9.47 -21.82
C ARG A 122 8.15 -10.19 -23.17
N GLU A 123 8.24 -11.52 -23.17
CA GLU A 123 8.16 -12.34 -24.40
C GLU A 123 6.80 -12.16 -25.10
N GLN A 124 5.70 -12.10 -24.34
CA GLN A 124 4.39 -11.82 -24.90
C GLN A 124 4.34 -10.45 -25.57
N LEU A 125 4.86 -9.40 -24.91
CA LEU A 125 4.88 -8.03 -25.44
C LEU A 125 5.78 -7.87 -26.66
N GLY A 126 6.94 -8.54 -26.69
CA GLY A 126 7.86 -8.53 -27.84
C GLY A 126 7.28 -9.15 -29.12
N ASN A 127 6.22 -9.96 -28.99
CA ASN A 127 5.49 -10.53 -30.13
C ASN A 127 4.39 -9.59 -30.68
N PHE A 128 4.06 -8.48 -30.00
CA PHE A 128 3.12 -7.48 -30.50
C PHE A 128 3.84 -6.40 -31.32
N SER A 129 3.25 -6.00 -32.44
CA SER A 129 3.80 -4.96 -33.32
C SER A 129 3.82 -3.59 -32.63
N GLU A 130 4.86 -2.79 -32.90
CA GLU A 130 4.98 -1.41 -32.42
C GLU A 130 3.66 -0.64 -32.64
N GLY A 131 3.07 -0.16 -31.54
CA GLY A 131 1.81 0.60 -31.54
C GLY A 131 0.57 -0.14 -31.00
N GLN A 132 0.66 -1.43 -30.66
CA GLN A 132 -0.44 -2.17 -30.02
C GLN A 132 -0.30 -2.42 -28.52
N ALA A 133 0.88 -2.18 -27.94
CA ALA A 133 1.12 -2.35 -26.51
C ALA A 133 0.57 -1.16 -25.69
N SER A 134 -0.75 -1.05 -25.59
CA SER A 134 -1.37 -0.29 -24.50
C SER A 134 -1.41 -1.20 -23.29
N GLY A 135 -0.39 -1.11 -22.44
CA GLY A 135 -0.31 -1.90 -21.22
C GLY A 135 -1.39 -1.50 -20.23
N ASP A 136 -2.34 -2.40 -19.94
CA ASP A 136 -3.44 -2.14 -18.98
C ASP A 136 -2.97 -2.14 -17.51
N GLY A 137 -1.69 -2.47 -17.24
CA GLY A 137 -1.09 -2.51 -15.90
C GLY A 137 0.32 -1.94 -15.80
N LEU A 138 0.81 -1.78 -14.56
CA LEU A 138 2.13 -1.22 -14.26
C LEU A 138 3.27 -2.08 -14.84
N LEU A 139 3.16 -3.42 -14.78
CA LEU A 139 4.18 -4.30 -15.34
C LEU A 139 4.36 -4.05 -16.84
N ASP A 140 3.26 -3.92 -17.58
CA ASP A 140 3.31 -3.67 -19.02
C ASP A 140 3.87 -2.28 -19.32
N THR A 141 3.53 -1.30 -18.47
CA THR A 141 4.08 0.06 -18.57
C THR A 141 5.59 0.04 -18.38
N LEU A 142 6.09 -0.61 -17.32
CA LEU A 142 7.52 -0.76 -17.05
C LEU A 142 8.21 -1.48 -18.21
N LEU A 143 7.65 -2.58 -18.70
CA LEU A 143 8.21 -3.33 -19.82
C LEU A 143 8.22 -2.53 -21.13
N THR A 144 7.17 -1.77 -21.42
CA THR A 144 7.05 -0.99 -22.66
C THR A 144 7.95 0.25 -22.63
N MET A 145 8.05 0.93 -21.48
CA MET A 145 9.00 2.04 -21.31
C MET A 145 10.44 1.58 -21.49
N ASN A 146 10.75 0.36 -21.06
CA ASN A 146 12.06 -0.29 -21.18
C ASN A 146 12.43 -0.69 -22.63
N ILE A 147 11.45 -0.81 -23.52
CA ILE A 147 11.64 -1.17 -24.94
C ILE A 147 11.85 0.07 -25.82
N ARG A 148 11.46 1.27 -25.37
CA ARG A 148 11.52 2.47 -26.22
C ARG A 148 12.96 2.80 -26.62
N ASP A 149 13.14 2.95 -27.93
CA ASP A 149 14.41 3.25 -28.59
C ASP A 149 15.02 4.53 -28.01
N HIS A 150 16.12 4.40 -27.25
CA HIS A 150 16.93 5.51 -26.75
C HIS A 150 17.70 6.17 -27.91
N ASN A 151 16.98 6.79 -28.85
CA ASN A 151 17.58 7.57 -29.93
C ASN A 151 18.22 8.88 -29.42
N GLU A 152 18.06 9.22 -28.14
CA GLU A 152 18.81 10.27 -27.44
C GLU A 152 19.46 9.67 -26.18
N PRO A 153 20.77 9.38 -26.20
CA PRO A 153 21.45 8.86 -25.01
C PRO A 153 21.63 10.00 -24.00
N ALA A 154 20.82 10.01 -22.94
CA ALA A 154 21.25 10.60 -21.68
C ALA A 154 22.32 9.69 -21.06
N GLU A 155 23.36 10.26 -20.44
CA GLU A 155 24.56 9.54 -19.98
C GLU A 155 24.33 8.44 -18.92
N ASP A 156 23.09 8.18 -18.49
CA ASP A 156 22.72 7.21 -17.44
C ASP A 156 21.41 6.43 -17.73
N ASP A 157 20.97 6.35 -18.99
CA ASP A 157 19.66 5.78 -19.37
C ASP A 157 19.73 4.29 -19.79
N GLU A 158 20.39 3.44 -18.97
CA GLU A 158 20.36 1.98 -19.22
C GLU A 158 18.94 1.43 -18.94
N PRO A 159 18.38 0.60 -19.85
CA PRO A 159 17.08 -0.03 -19.62
C PRO A 159 17.14 -0.94 -18.40
N MET A 160 16.10 -0.89 -17.56
CA MET A 160 16.02 -1.72 -16.35
C MET A 160 16.13 -3.21 -16.67
N LYS A 161 16.94 -3.91 -15.88
CA LYS A 161 17.09 -5.37 -15.98
C LYS A 161 15.83 -6.05 -15.46
N ASP A 162 15.59 -7.28 -15.91
CA ASP A 162 14.43 -8.08 -15.45
C ASP A 162 14.41 -8.25 -13.92
N GLY A 163 15.59 -8.34 -13.29
CA GLY A 163 15.72 -8.36 -11.84
C GLY A 163 15.24 -7.07 -11.17
N GLU A 164 15.51 -5.90 -11.75
CA GLU A 164 15.09 -4.61 -11.20
C GLU A 164 13.58 -4.39 -11.38
N ILE A 165 13.02 -4.84 -12.50
CA ILE A 165 11.56 -4.84 -12.71
C ILE A 165 10.89 -5.80 -11.72
N ARG A 166 11.43 -7.02 -11.53
CA ARG A 166 10.96 -7.97 -10.51
C ARG A 166 10.96 -7.32 -9.13
N ASP A 167 12.04 -6.67 -8.73
CA ASP A 167 12.17 -6.05 -7.40
C ASP A 167 11.12 -4.94 -7.20
N ASN A 168 10.89 -4.09 -8.20
CA ASN A 168 9.82 -3.09 -8.16
C ASN A 168 8.43 -3.73 -8.01
N ILE A 169 8.14 -4.80 -8.75
CA ILE A 169 6.85 -5.51 -8.66
C ILE A 169 6.68 -6.15 -7.28
N MET A 170 7.75 -6.74 -6.72
CA MET A 170 7.72 -7.29 -5.36
C MET A 170 7.48 -6.19 -4.32
N ASP A 171 8.22 -5.09 -4.37
CA ASP A 171 8.12 -3.99 -3.39
C ASP A 171 6.71 -3.41 -3.33
N ILE A 172 6.09 -3.17 -4.50
CA ILE A 172 4.72 -2.67 -4.58
C ILE A 172 3.73 -3.72 -4.08
N SER A 173 3.96 -5.00 -4.38
CA SER A 173 3.09 -6.09 -3.93
C SER A 173 3.10 -6.26 -2.41
N LEU A 174 4.28 -6.10 -1.79
CA LEU A 174 4.48 -6.25 -0.35
C LEU A 174 3.86 -5.14 0.48
N THR A 175 3.91 -3.90 -0.02
CA THR A 175 3.66 -2.71 0.81
C THR A 175 2.25 -2.16 0.71
N SER A 176 1.54 -2.43 -0.39
CA SER A 176 0.30 -1.73 -0.73
C SER A 176 -0.97 -2.30 -0.06
N SER A 177 -1.12 -3.63 0.01
CA SER A 177 -2.36 -4.25 0.51
C SER A 177 -2.56 -4.04 2.00
N ASP A 178 -1.54 -4.35 2.82
CA ASP A 178 -1.67 -4.31 4.28
C ASP A 178 -1.79 -2.87 4.82
N THR A 179 -1.03 -1.92 4.25
CA THR A 179 -1.08 -0.51 4.69
C THR A 179 -2.41 0.15 4.33
N THR A 180 -2.87 -0.03 3.10
CA THR A 180 -4.14 0.54 2.61
C THR A 180 -5.33 -0.11 3.32
N GLY A 181 -5.34 -1.44 3.43
CA GLY A 181 -6.42 -2.18 4.08
C GLY A 181 -6.61 -1.77 5.54
N ASN A 182 -5.51 -1.67 6.30
CA ASN A 182 -5.58 -1.18 7.68
C ASN A 182 -6.01 0.30 7.76
N SER A 183 -5.50 1.16 6.88
CA SER A 183 -5.92 2.57 6.84
C SER A 183 -7.43 2.70 6.65
N PHE A 184 -8.00 1.85 5.78
CA PHE A 184 -9.42 1.80 5.52
C PHE A 184 -10.22 1.23 6.71
N CYS A 185 -9.71 0.22 7.41
CA CYS A 185 -10.29 -0.26 8.68
C CYS A 185 -10.41 0.87 9.71
N TYR A 186 -9.35 1.65 9.91
CA TYR A 186 -9.37 2.78 10.85
C TYR A 186 -10.28 3.91 10.37
N PHE A 187 -10.33 4.17 9.07
CA PHE A 187 -11.24 5.15 8.49
C PHE A 187 -12.70 4.80 8.83
N ILE A 188 -13.11 3.56 8.58
CA ILE A 188 -14.45 3.06 8.95
C ILE A 188 -14.64 3.13 10.47
N TYR A 189 -13.67 2.66 11.25
CA TYR A 189 -13.74 2.74 12.71
C TYR A 189 -14.04 4.17 13.19
N TYR A 190 -13.27 5.17 12.74
CA TYR A 190 -13.47 6.55 13.18
C TYR A 190 -14.79 7.14 12.69
N ILE A 191 -15.22 6.86 11.47
CA ILE A 191 -16.51 7.34 10.97
C ILE A 191 -17.67 6.82 11.83
N PHE A 192 -17.68 5.53 12.15
CA PHE A 192 -18.76 4.95 12.94
C PHE A 192 -18.75 5.38 14.41
N HIS A 193 -17.60 5.79 14.94
CA HIS A 193 -17.50 6.37 16.29
C HIS A 193 -17.73 7.88 16.33
N ASN A 194 -17.90 8.54 15.18
CA ASN A 194 -18.15 9.99 15.07
C ASN A 194 -19.39 10.27 14.20
N PRO A 195 -20.61 10.17 14.75
CA PRO A 195 -21.85 10.28 13.98
C PRO A 195 -21.98 11.56 13.14
N GLN A 196 -21.54 12.71 13.68
CA GLN A 196 -21.55 13.98 12.96
C GLN A 196 -20.62 13.97 11.72
N CYS A 197 -19.48 13.28 11.82
CA CYS A 197 -18.58 13.10 10.68
C CYS A 197 -19.23 12.20 9.63
N LYS A 198 -19.86 11.10 10.06
CA LYS A 198 -20.58 10.21 9.16
C LYS A 198 -21.68 10.93 8.40
N GLU A 199 -22.51 11.71 9.09
CA GLU A 199 -23.61 12.49 8.50
C GLU A 199 -23.10 13.44 7.42
N ARG A 200 -22.07 14.23 7.72
CA ARG A 200 -21.47 15.16 6.74
C ARG A 200 -20.83 14.46 5.53
N LEU A 201 -20.24 13.28 5.72
CA LEU A 201 -19.71 12.48 4.60
C LEU A 201 -20.85 11.98 3.70
N LEU A 202 -21.96 11.55 4.28
CA LEU A 202 -23.13 11.12 3.51
C LEU A 202 -23.76 12.30 2.77
N GLU A 203 -23.91 13.46 3.42
CA GLU A 203 -24.38 14.69 2.77
C GLU A 203 -23.50 15.11 1.59
N GLU A 204 -22.18 15.02 1.74
CA GLU A 204 -21.24 15.30 0.64
C GLU A 204 -21.42 14.34 -0.54
N ILE A 205 -21.51 13.03 -0.26
CA ILE A 205 -21.76 12.00 -1.28
C ILE A 205 -23.10 12.26 -1.97
N ASP A 206 -24.17 12.45 -1.22
CA ASP A 206 -25.52 12.69 -1.75
C ASP A 206 -25.54 13.94 -2.63
N SER A 207 -24.81 15.01 -2.24
CA SER A 207 -24.73 16.23 -3.04
C SER A 207 -24.05 16.06 -4.41
N ILE A 208 -23.17 15.07 -4.56
CA ILE A 208 -22.38 14.81 -5.78
C ILE A 208 -23.07 13.77 -6.68
N PHE A 209 -23.76 12.80 -6.06
CA PHE A 209 -24.33 11.62 -6.74
C PHE A 209 -25.86 11.55 -6.70
N ALA A 210 -26.55 12.60 -6.22
CA ALA A 210 -28.02 12.63 -6.05
C ALA A 210 -28.80 12.16 -7.29
N ASP A 211 -28.35 12.54 -8.47
CA ASP A 211 -29.04 12.25 -9.74
C ASP A 211 -28.92 10.77 -10.17
N ASP A 212 -27.81 10.12 -9.80
CA ASP A 212 -27.54 8.72 -10.11
C ASP A 212 -26.42 8.17 -9.21
N MET A 213 -26.79 7.38 -8.21
CA MET A 213 -25.84 6.68 -7.32
C MET A 213 -25.20 5.44 -7.95
N THR A 214 -25.69 4.99 -9.10
CA THR A 214 -25.23 3.76 -9.78
C THR A 214 -24.18 4.04 -10.86
N ARG A 215 -24.03 5.30 -11.29
CA ARG A 215 -22.99 5.67 -12.26
C ARG A 215 -21.59 5.49 -11.66
N PRO A 216 -20.58 5.16 -12.48
CA PRO A 216 -19.20 5.14 -12.03
C PRO A 216 -18.71 6.48 -11.49
N VAL A 217 -17.88 6.44 -10.45
CA VAL A 217 -17.14 7.59 -9.93
C VAL A 217 -16.13 8.07 -10.98
N THR A 218 -16.12 9.36 -11.26
CA THR A 218 -15.20 10.00 -12.20
C THR A 218 -14.09 10.77 -11.46
N TYR A 219 -13.00 11.09 -12.15
CA TYR A 219 -11.92 11.91 -11.58
C TYR A 219 -12.40 13.31 -11.15
N ASN A 220 -13.41 13.87 -11.82
CA ASN A 220 -13.98 15.17 -11.44
C ASN A 220 -14.83 15.06 -10.17
N ASP A 221 -15.44 13.91 -9.88
CA ASP A 221 -16.14 13.70 -8.61
C ASP A 221 -15.16 13.65 -7.44
N LEU A 222 -13.99 13.01 -7.63
CA LEU A 222 -12.95 12.95 -6.59
C LEU A 222 -12.51 14.34 -6.12
N LYS A 223 -12.43 15.32 -7.02
CA LYS A 223 -12.09 16.71 -6.67
C LYS A 223 -13.15 17.42 -5.82
N LYS A 224 -14.39 16.94 -5.83
CA LYS A 224 -15.50 17.50 -5.07
C LYS A 224 -15.63 16.88 -3.67
N LEU A 225 -15.01 15.72 -3.44
CA LEU A 225 -15.02 14.96 -2.19
C LEU A 225 -14.04 15.56 -1.16
N VAL A 226 -14.22 16.84 -0.82
CA VAL A 226 -13.30 17.64 0.01
C VAL A 226 -13.32 17.18 1.47
N TYR A 227 -14.50 16.94 2.04
CA TYR A 227 -14.66 16.48 3.41
C TYR A 227 -14.24 15.02 3.57
N MET A 228 -14.52 14.17 2.58
CA MET A 228 -13.98 12.83 2.46
C MET A 228 -12.45 12.82 2.51
N GLU A 229 -11.78 13.65 1.70
CA GLU A 229 -10.32 13.78 1.73
C GLU A 229 -9.82 14.23 3.11
N ALA A 230 -10.50 15.19 3.73
CA ALA A 230 -10.17 15.66 5.08
C ALA A 230 -10.31 14.54 6.13
N ALA A 231 -11.32 13.70 6.04
CA ALA A 231 -11.54 12.57 6.95
C ALA A 231 -10.50 11.45 6.74
N ILE A 232 -10.10 11.19 5.50
CA ILE A 232 -8.99 10.26 5.18
C ILE A 232 -7.69 10.80 5.79
N LYS A 233 -7.37 12.07 5.58
CA LYS A 233 -6.16 12.69 6.16
C LYS A 233 -6.15 12.65 7.69
N GLU A 234 -7.28 12.97 8.33
CA GLU A 234 -7.38 12.88 9.79
C GLU A 234 -7.24 11.45 10.31
N THR A 235 -7.75 10.46 9.56
CA THR A 235 -7.54 9.04 9.90
C THR A 235 -6.06 8.70 9.90
N LEU A 236 -5.33 9.07 8.84
CA LEU A 236 -3.90 8.82 8.73
C LEU A 236 -3.08 9.58 9.78
N ARG A 237 -3.56 10.74 10.24
CA ARG A 237 -2.92 11.52 11.31
C ARG A 237 -3.09 10.86 12.68
N VAL A 238 -4.33 10.54 13.06
CA VAL A 238 -4.66 9.96 14.36
C VAL A 238 -4.15 8.52 14.47
N PHE A 239 -4.28 7.76 13.38
CA PHE A 239 -3.78 6.38 13.30
C PHE A 239 -2.89 6.20 12.07
N PRO A 240 -1.60 6.53 12.18
CA PRO A 240 -0.64 6.20 11.14
C PRO A 240 -0.33 4.71 11.16
N VAL A 241 -0.72 3.99 10.11
CA VAL A 241 -0.45 2.55 9.98
C VAL A 241 1.05 2.24 10.01
N VAL A 242 1.88 3.17 9.51
CA VAL A 242 3.34 3.12 9.60
C VAL A 242 3.81 4.23 10.56
N PRO A 243 3.90 3.99 11.87
CA PRO A 243 4.13 5.07 12.85
C PRO A 243 5.58 5.57 12.89
N ILE A 244 6.51 4.85 12.25
CA ILE A 244 7.95 5.11 12.32
C ILE A 244 8.56 4.96 10.93
N ALA A 245 9.42 5.91 10.54
CA ALA A 245 10.20 5.84 9.30
C ALA A 245 11.71 5.68 9.61
N PRO A 246 12.36 4.57 9.19
CA PRO A 246 13.80 4.42 9.31
C PRO A 246 14.54 5.33 8.34
N ARG A 247 15.69 5.85 8.75
CA ARG A 247 16.60 6.70 7.97
C ARG A 247 18.05 6.36 8.29
N SER A 248 18.93 6.55 7.33
CA SER A 248 20.37 6.42 7.52
C SER A 248 21.08 7.60 6.89
N LEU A 249 22.17 8.06 7.52
CA LEU A 249 22.96 9.16 6.99
C LEU A 249 23.93 8.68 5.92
N ALA A 250 23.91 9.32 4.76
CA ALA A 250 24.91 9.05 3.72
C ALA A 250 26.32 9.52 4.13
N ASN A 251 26.39 10.66 4.82
CA ASN A 251 27.62 11.27 5.32
C ASN A 251 27.48 11.61 6.81
N PRO A 252 28.58 11.71 7.58
CA PRO A 252 28.50 12.16 8.96
C PRO A 252 27.91 13.56 9.05
N ASP A 253 27.03 13.81 10.02
CA ASP A 253 26.34 15.10 10.18
C ASP A 253 26.04 15.42 11.64
N THR A 254 25.76 16.68 11.94
CA THR A 254 25.33 17.14 13.27
C THR A 254 23.82 17.40 13.26
N LEU A 255 23.06 16.57 13.97
CA LEU A 255 21.61 16.70 14.09
C LEU A 255 21.23 16.89 15.56
N LEU A 256 20.42 17.91 15.86
CA LEU A 256 19.99 18.27 17.21
C LEU A 256 21.16 18.48 18.20
N GLY A 257 22.32 18.94 17.71
CA GLY A 257 23.53 19.13 18.51
C GLY A 257 24.33 17.86 18.79
N TYR A 258 23.97 16.72 18.19
CA TYR A 258 24.70 15.45 18.29
C TYR A 258 25.42 15.13 16.98
N ASN A 259 26.64 14.61 17.07
CA ASN A 259 27.39 14.12 15.91
C ASN A 259 26.97 12.69 15.58
N TRP A 260 26.53 12.47 14.34
CA TRP A 260 26.08 11.18 13.83
C TRP A 260 27.04 10.68 12.75
N PRO A 261 27.50 9.43 12.80
CA PRO A 261 28.34 8.87 11.74
C PRO A 261 27.52 8.49 10.50
N ALA A 262 28.19 8.39 9.36
CA ALA A 262 27.60 7.81 8.16
C ALA A 262 27.17 6.35 8.41
N GLY A 263 26.07 5.95 7.78
CA GLY A 263 25.46 4.63 7.92
C GLY A 263 24.66 4.43 9.21
N GLN A 264 24.66 5.41 10.13
CA GLN A 264 23.91 5.30 11.37
C GLN A 264 22.41 5.33 11.12
N LEU A 265 21.73 4.24 11.50
CA LEU A 265 20.28 4.13 11.45
C LEU A 265 19.64 4.97 12.56
N PHE A 266 18.66 5.79 12.20
CA PHE A 266 17.79 6.51 13.12
C PHE A 266 16.34 6.38 12.66
N PHE A 267 15.40 6.67 13.57
CA PHE A 267 13.98 6.47 13.35
C PHE A 267 13.23 7.78 13.59
N ILE A 268 12.46 8.21 12.60
CA ILE A 268 11.55 9.35 12.73
C ILE A 268 10.20 8.82 13.21
N SER A 269 9.77 9.26 14.39
CA SER A 269 8.43 8.94 14.91
C SER A 269 7.38 9.83 14.22
N GLN A 270 6.77 9.31 13.15
CA GLN A 270 5.65 9.96 12.49
C GLN A 270 4.48 10.14 13.45
N TYR A 271 4.23 9.13 14.31
CA TYR A 271 3.20 9.20 15.34
C TYR A 271 3.42 10.40 16.27
N SER A 272 4.64 10.61 16.77
CA SER A 272 4.94 11.73 17.66
C SER A 272 4.79 13.09 16.98
N LEU A 273 5.18 13.20 15.69
CA LEU A 273 4.98 14.43 14.91
C LEU A 273 3.50 14.77 14.74
N MET A 274 2.70 13.77 14.38
CA MET A 274 1.26 13.92 14.13
C MET A 274 0.41 14.03 15.40
N HIS A 275 0.99 13.75 16.58
CA HIS A 275 0.37 13.91 17.91
C HIS A 275 1.03 14.99 18.77
N ASN A 276 1.93 15.80 18.21
CA ASN A 276 2.59 16.86 18.98
C ASN A 276 1.56 17.91 19.42
N LYS A 277 1.27 17.98 20.73
CA LYS A 277 0.30 18.92 21.32
C LYS A 277 0.63 20.40 21.11
N ASN A 278 1.89 20.74 20.78
CA ASN A 278 2.30 22.10 20.47
C ASN A 278 1.94 22.51 19.04
N VAL A 279 1.57 21.54 18.19
CA VAL A 279 1.24 21.71 16.77
C VAL A 279 -0.23 21.39 16.51
N TRP A 280 -0.70 20.27 17.07
CA TRP A 280 -2.05 19.76 16.91
C TRP A 280 -2.84 19.98 18.19
N GLU A 281 -3.82 20.89 18.16
CA GLU A 281 -4.79 21.09 19.25
C GLU A 281 -5.59 19.80 19.47
N GLU A 282 -5.83 19.34 20.71
CA GLU A 282 -6.54 18.07 20.98
C GLU A 282 -6.06 16.89 20.09
N PRO A 283 -4.77 16.50 20.12
CA PRO A 283 -4.15 15.66 19.09
C PRO A 283 -4.76 14.25 18.96
N HIS A 284 -5.37 13.73 20.03
CA HIS A 284 -6.00 12.40 20.05
C HIS A 284 -7.48 12.42 19.63
N LYS A 285 -8.07 13.60 19.41
CA LYS A 285 -9.45 13.74 18.98
C LYS A 285 -9.50 13.70 17.45
N PHE A 286 -10.32 12.80 16.92
CA PHE A 286 -10.62 12.71 15.50
C PHE A 286 -11.46 13.91 15.07
N ASN A 287 -10.87 14.81 14.29
CA ASN A 287 -11.52 16.01 13.78
C ASN A 287 -11.09 16.34 12.34
N PRO A 288 -11.85 15.91 11.32
CA PRO A 288 -11.57 16.21 9.92
C PRO A 288 -11.50 17.70 9.58
N ASP A 289 -12.21 18.57 10.32
CA ASP A 289 -12.24 20.01 10.04
C ASP A 289 -10.85 20.68 10.14
N ARG A 290 -9.86 20.02 10.76
CA ARG A 290 -8.46 20.45 10.74
C ARG A 290 -7.92 20.61 9.32
N PHE A 291 -8.32 19.71 8.43
CA PHE A 291 -7.84 19.68 7.05
C PHE A 291 -8.68 20.55 6.11
N LEU A 292 -9.76 21.15 6.58
CA LEU A 292 -10.54 22.16 5.85
C LEU A 292 -10.05 23.59 6.10
N LYS A 293 -9.39 23.82 7.22
CA LYS A 293 -8.81 25.12 7.56
C LYS A 293 -7.54 25.36 6.76
N ASP A 294 -7.24 26.63 6.48
CA ASP A 294 -5.97 27.06 5.88
C ASP A 294 -4.81 26.84 6.87
N THR A 295 -4.38 25.58 6.97
CA THR A 295 -3.31 25.07 7.83
C THR A 295 -2.19 24.50 6.97
N GLU A 296 -2.07 24.95 5.73
CA GLU A 296 -1.18 24.40 4.70
C GLU A 296 0.27 24.30 5.20
N LYS A 297 0.73 25.30 5.98
CA LYS A 297 2.07 25.30 6.59
C LYS A 297 2.27 24.22 7.67
N ILE A 298 1.24 23.94 8.48
CA ILE A 298 1.30 22.91 9.52
C ILE A 298 1.21 21.53 8.86
N GLN A 299 0.30 21.37 7.90
CA GLN A 299 0.14 20.13 7.15
C GLN A 299 1.43 19.76 6.42
N LYS A 300 2.03 20.69 5.66
CA LYS A 300 3.28 20.45 4.92
C LYS A 300 4.46 20.01 5.80
N LYS A 301 4.48 20.39 7.08
CA LYS A 301 5.59 20.06 8.00
C LYS A 301 5.29 18.84 8.88
N PHE A 302 4.11 18.78 9.49
CA PHE A 302 3.84 17.86 10.58
C PHE A 302 2.84 16.75 10.23
N PHE A 303 2.27 16.76 9.03
CA PHE A 303 1.47 15.67 8.50
C PHE A 303 2.30 14.88 7.49
N VAL A 304 2.91 13.78 7.95
CA VAL A 304 3.88 12.97 7.19
C VAL A 304 3.51 11.49 7.14
N PRO A 305 2.26 11.13 6.76
CA PRO A 305 1.78 9.75 6.82
C PRO A 305 2.50 8.80 5.85
N PHE A 306 3.16 9.33 4.81
CA PHE A 306 3.90 8.58 3.80
C PHE A 306 5.43 8.80 3.87
N GLY A 307 5.91 9.54 4.88
CA GLY A 307 7.34 9.73 5.11
C GLY A 307 8.08 10.64 4.11
N GLU A 308 7.39 11.56 3.42
CA GLU A 308 8.01 12.49 2.47
C GLU A 308 9.19 13.27 3.07
N LEU A 309 10.26 13.36 2.26
CA LEU A 309 11.65 13.55 2.71
C LEU A 309 12.11 15.00 2.82
N GLU A 310 11.54 15.94 2.05
CA GLU A 310 12.04 17.33 2.00
C GLU A 310 11.94 18.06 3.36
N PHE A 311 11.10 17.58 4.28
CA PHE A 311 10.73 18.34 5.47
C PHE A 311 11.27 17.77 6.78
N ALA A 312 11.61 16.48 6.85
CA ALA A 312 12.14 15.88 8.07
C ALA A 312 13.47 16.55 8.50
N LEU A 313 14.33 16.89 7.54
CA LEU A 313 15.57 17.63 7.82
C LEU A 313 15.28 19.05 8.31
N SER A 314 14.27 19.73 7.77
CA SER A 314 13.87 21.09 8.22
C SER A 314 13.29 21.17 9.63
N ILE A 315 12.82 20.03 10.17
CA ILE A 315 12.32 19.91 11.54
C ILE A 315 13.48 19.60 12.50
N ILE A 316 14.56 19.03 11.98
CA ILE A 316 15.74 18.62 12.72
C ILE A 316 16.81 19.73 12.75
N SER A 317 16.85 20.58 11.71
CA SER A 317 17.69 21.79 11.60
C SER A 317 17.07 23.00 12.30
#